data_AF-X1EEP3-F1
#
_entry.id   AF-X1EEP3-F1
#
_cell.length_a   1.000
_cell.length_b   1.000
_cell.length_c   1.000
_cell.angle_alpha   90.00
_cell.angle_beta   90.00
_cell.angle_gamma   90.00
#
_symmetry.space_group_name_H-M   'P 1'
#
loop_
_entity.id
_entity.type
_entity.pdbx_description
1 polymer ?
#
loop_
_entity_poly.entity_id
_entity_poly.type
_entity_poly.pdbx_seq_one_letter_code
_entity_poly.pdbx_strand_id
1 'polypeptide(L)'
;GEKFLSRDIYGKFDLIGVEKKSIHKELVNNIMEKEFSDFFGKLKNDLEDVVVIEDKEILVVKEKASELGAIAAQMTGSGPTVFALCDDLKTALDVYEGLKPLSSRVFLSHTKPNSITVYS
;
A
#
# COMPACT_ATOMS: atom_id res chain seq x y z
N GLY A 1 -4.33 0.28 -16.13
CA GLY A 1 -5.28 0.35 -15.01
C GLY A 1 -6.40 1.28 -15.38
N GLU A 2 -7.64 0.80 -15.26
CA GLU A 2 -8.81 1.65 -15.30
C GLU A 2 -8.71 2.72 -14.21
N LYS A 3 -9.24 3.91 -14.50
CA LYS A 3 -9.16 5.03 -13.56
C LYS A 3 -10.31 4.93 -12.58
N PHE A 4 -10.04 4.43 -11.37
CA PHE A 4 -11.01 4.46 -10.28
C PHE A 4 -11.31 5.90 -9.87
N LEU A 5 -12.53 6.36 -10.12
CA LEU A 5 -12.99 7.63 -9.56
C LEU A 5 -13.24 7.44 -8.08
N SER A 6 -12.57 8.22 -7.23
CA SER A 6 -12.69 8.08 -5.78
C SER A 6 -14.14 8.13 -5.30
N ARG A 7 -14.96 9.04 -5.85
CA ARG A 7 -16.40 9.14 -5.55
C ARG A 7 -17.13 7.81 -5.75
N ASP A 8 -16.81 7.10 -6.82
CA ASP A 8 -17.52 5.87 -7.19
C ASP A 8 -17.09 4.72 -6.28
N ILE A 9 -15.81 4.68 -5.87
CA ILE A 9 -15.32 3.71 -4.88
C ILE A 9 -15.95 3.95 -3.51
N TYR A 10 -16.00 5.20 -3.05
CA TYR A 10 -16.69 5.54 -1.80
C TYR A 10 -18.18 5.20 -1.87
N GLY A 11 -18.86 5.53 -2.98
CA GLY A 11 -20.26 5.16 -3.16
C GLY A 11 -20.50 3.64 -3.14
N LYS A 12 -19.57 2.83 -3.66
CA LYS A 12 -19.65 1.37 -3.53
C LYS A 12 -19.37 0.90 -2.11
N PHE A 13 -18.38 1.50 -1.44
CA PHE A 13 -18.09 1.21 -0.05
C PHE A 13 -19.30 1.50 0.86
N ASP A 14 -20.04 2.58 0.63
CA ASP A 14 -21.26 2.87 1.39
C ASP A 14 -22.35 1.79 1.20
N LEU A 15 -22.35 1.08 0.06
CA LEU A 15 -23.35 0.06 -0.27
C LEU A 15 -22.98 -1.33 0.26
N ILE A 16 -21.70 -1.72 0.16
CA ILE A 16 -21.26 -3.10 0.41
C ILE A 16 -20.02 -3.20 1.31
N GLY A 17 -19.40 -2.08 1.64
CA GLY A 17 -18.18 -2.01 2.43
C GLY A 17 -18.41 -2.34 3.90
N VAL A 18 -17.33 -2.74 4.56
CA VAL A 18 -17.30 -2.96 6.01
C VAL A 18 -16.10 -2.22 6.58
N GLU A 19 -16.36 -1.31 7.50
CA GLU A 19 -15.30 -0.60 8.22
C GLU A 19 -14.46 -1.57 9.03
N LYS A 20 -13.13 -1.43 8.93
CA LYS A 20 -12.21 -2.28 9.69
C LYS A 20 -11.93 -1.62 11.04
N LYS A 21 -11.70 -2.44 12.07
CA LYS A 21 -11.34 -1.94 13.41
C LYS A 21 -10.08 -1.09 13.31
N SER A 22 -10.19 0.16 13.76
CA SER A 22 -9.07 1.09 13.73
C SER A 22 -7.97 0.71 14.72
N ILE A 23 -6.73 0.69 14.22
CA ILE A 23 -5.50 0.44 15.00
C ILE A 23 -4.61 1.71 15.11
N HIS A 24 -5.15 2.89 14.81
CA HIS A 24 -4.36 4.13 14.70
C HIS A 24 -3.57 4.48 15.98
N LYS A 25 -4.10 4.17 17.17
CA LYS A 25 -3.39 4.40 18.44
C LYS A 25 -2.14 3.52 18.55
N GLU A 26 -2.27 2.25 18.19
CA GLU A 26 -1.15 1.31 18.16
C GLU A 26 -0.11 1.72 17.11
N LEU A 27 -0.56 2.17 15.93
CA LEU A 27 0.32 2.70 14.88
C LEU A 27 1.15 3.88 15.37
N VAL A 28 0.51 4.86 16.01
CA VAL A 28 1.21 6.04 16.54
C VAL A 28 2.23 5.63 17.59
N ASN A 29 1.84 4.79 18.55
CA ASN A 29 2.76 4.33 19.60
C ASN A 29 3.96 3.58 19.02
N ASN A 30 3.74 2.66 18.08
CA ASN A 30 4.82 1.89 17.45
C ASN A 30 5.78 2.77 16.64
N ILE A 31 5.28 3.79 15.95
CA ILE A 31 6.13 4.78 15.28
C ILE A 31 6.99 5.54 16.30
N MET A 32 6.39 5.95 17.43
CA MET A 32 7.07 6.72 18.47
C MET A 32 8.17 5.90 19.18
N GLU A 33 7.88 4.65 19.50
CA GLU A 33 8.82 3.72 20.16
C GLU A 33 9.81 3.06 19.19
N LYS A 34 9.66 3.32 17.87
CA LYS A 34 10.44 2.71 16.78
C LYS A 34 10.34 1.18 16.75
N GLU A 35 9.20 0.65 17.18
CA GLU A 35 8.88 -0.77 17.15
C GLU A 35 8.14 -1.11 15.86
N PHE A 36 8.90 -1.46 14.83
CA PHE A 36 8.39 -1.62 13.47
C PHE A 36 8.10 -3.08 13.06
N SER A 37 8.65 -4.06 13.79
CA SER A 37 8.47 -5.48 13.48
C SER A 37 7.01 -5.89 13.65
N ASP A 38 6.45 -6.55 12.64
CA ASP A 38 5.09 -7.10 12.54
C ASP A 38 3.92 -6.09 12.54
N PHE A 39 4.13 -4.84 12.94
CA PHE A 39 3.03 -3.87 12.96
C PHE A 39 2.56 -3.50 11.56
N PHE A 40 3.49 -3.24 10.63
CA PHE A 40 3.14 -2.78 9.28
C PHE A 40 2.28 -3.80 8.51
N GLY A 41 2.42 -5.10 8.80
CA GLY A 41 1.54 -6.14 8.25
C GLY A 41 0.08 -6.04 8.71
N LYS A 42 -0.21 -5.30 9.78
CA LYS A 42 -1.58 -5.06 10.27
C LYS A 42 -2.27 -3.88 9.59
N LEU A 43 -1.54 -3.06 8.82
CA LEU A 43 -2.14 -1.98 8.06
C LEU A 43 -3.20 -2.53 7.12
N LYS A 44 -4.33 -1.83 7.00
CA LYS A 44 -5.42 -2.18 6.10
C LYS A 44 -6.04 -0.93 5.50
N ASN A 45 -6.52 -1.06 4.28
CA ASN A 45 -7.33 -0.09 3.58
C ASN A 45 -8.77 -0.61 3.49
N ASP A 46 -9.72 0.16 3.98
CA ASP A 46 -11.13 -0.20 4.03
C ASP A 46 -11.73 -0.33 2.62
N LEU A 47 -11.28 0.51 1.70
CA LEU A 47 -11.76 0.52 0.31
C LEU A 47 -11.26 -0.68 -0.50
N GLU A 48 -10.20 -1.34 -0.05
CA GLU A 48 -9.55 -2.39 -0.84
C GLU A 48 -10.46 -3.58 -1.14
N ASP A 49 -11.28 -4.00 -0.16
CA ASP A 49 -12.21 -5.13 -0.35
C ASP A 49 -13.25 -4.84 -1.44
N VAL A 50 -13.58 -3.56 -1.64
CA VAL A 50 -14.51 -3.11 -2.67
C VAL A 50 -13.82 -3.03 -4.03
N VAL A 51 -12.61 -2.47 -4.07
CA VAL A 51 -11.86 -2.30 -5.34
C VAL A 51 -11.43 -3.64 -5.91
N VAL A 52 -11.03 -4.61 -5.07
CA VAL A 52 -10.59 -5.95 -5.48
C VAL A 52 -11.68 -6.76 -6.19
N ILE A 53 -12.96 -6.45 -5.96
CA ILE A 53 -14.07 -7.06 -6.70
C ILE A 53 -13.99 -6.70 -8.19
N GLU A 54 -13.52 -5.49 -8.50
CA GLU A 54 -13.44 -4.96 -9.87
C GLU A 54 -12.07 -5.21 -10.50
N ASP A 55 -11.00 -5.07 -9.72
CA ASP A 55 -9.63 -5.23 -10.20
C ASP A 55 -8.82 -6.14 -9.27
N LYS A 56 -8.74 -7.41 -9.69
CA LYS A 56 -7.97 -8.44 -9.01
C LYS A 56 -6.46 -8.25 -9.14
N GLU A 57 -5.98 -7.40 -10.06
CA GLU A 57 -4.54 -7.14 -10.22
C GLU A 57 -3.95 -6.55 -8.92
N ILE A 58 -4.75 -5.81 -8.14
CA ILE A 58 -4.34 -5.29 -6.83
C ILE A 58 -3.90 -6.41 -5.89
N LEU A 59 -4.64 -7.52 -5.83
CA LEU A 59 -4.25 -8.67 -5.01
C LEU A 59 -2.96 -9.32 -5.54
N VAL A 60 -2.88 -9.52 -6.86
CA VAL A 60 -1.71 -10.15 -7.49
C VAL A 60 -0.43 -9.35 -7.22
N VAL A 61 -0.49 -8.02 -7.34
CA VAL A 61 0.64 -7.12 -7.06
C VAL A 61 1.03 -7.17 -5.58
N LYS A 62 0.05 -7.18 -4.67
CA LYS A 62 0.32 -7.25 -3.22
C LYS A 62 0.95 -8.58 -2.83
N GLU A 63 0.37 -9.69 -3.26
CA GLU A 63 0.89 -11.03 -3.00
C GLU A 63 2.31 -11.16 -3.55
N LYS A 64 2.54 -10.66 -4.77
CA LYS A 64 3.88 -10.69 -5.36
C LYS A 64 4.89 -9.86 -4.56
N ALA A 65 4.52 -8.68 -4.10
CA ALA A 65 5.39 -7.87 -3.25
C ALA A 65 5.74 -8.58 -1.93
N SER A 66 4.75 -9.22 -1.29
CA SER A 66 4.96 -10.01 -0.07
C SER A 66 5.86 -11.23 -0.30
N GLU A 67 5.67 -11.98 -1.40
CA GLU A 67 6.56 -13.09 -1.80
C GLU A 67 8.03 -12.65 -1.96
N LEU A 68 8.24 -11.41 -2.43
CA LEU A 68 9.56 -10.82 -2.65
C LEU A 68 10.17 -10.20 -1.39
N GLY A 69 9.51 -10.32 -0.23
CA GLY A 69 10.04 -9.90 1.06
C GLY A 69 9.56 -8.53 1.55
N ALA A 70 8.58 -7.91 0.91
CA ALA A 70 7.96 -6.70 1.46
C ALA A 70 7.29 -7.00 2.81
N ILE A 71 7.59 -6.18 3.83
CA ILE A 71 7.02 -6.33 5.19
C ILE A 71 5.53 -5.98 5.23
N ALA A 72 5.08 -5.16 4.28
CA ALA A 72 3.69 -4.82 4.10
C ALA A 72 3.45 -4.39 2.65
N ALA A 73 2.29 -4.76 2.11
CA ALA A 73 1.82 -4.26 0.82
C ALA A 73 0.32 -3.94 0.93
N GLN A 74 -0.10 -2.81 0.37
CA GLN A 74 -1.45 -2.26 0.53
C GLN A 74 -1.80 -1.35 -0.66
N MET A 75 -3.07 -1.32 -1.06
CA MET A 75 -3.59 -0.26 -1.91
C MET A 75 -3.55 1.10 -1.18
N THR A 76 -3.15 2.17 -1.87
CA THR A 76 -3.20 3.54 -1.33
C THR A 76 -4.44 4.30 -1.81
N GLY A 77 -5.13 4.97 -0.86
CA GLY A 77 -6.35 5.73 -1.14
C GLY A 77 -7.42 4.87 -1.79
N SER A 78 -8.06 5.37 -2.85
CA SER A 78 -9.07 4.64 -3.64
C SER A 78 -8.48 3.74 -4.74
N GLY A 79 -7.16 3.57 -4.80
CA GLY A 79 -6.49 2.78 -5.82
C GLY A 79 -6.34 3.48 -7.18
N PRO A 80 -5.80 2.77 -8.20
CA PRO A 80 -5.35 1.36 -8.15
C PRO A 80 -3.93 1.18 -7.58
N THR A 81 -3.24 2.27 -7.23
CA THR A 81 -1.84 2.20 -6.80
C THR A 81 -1.67 1.33 -5.55
N VAL A 82 -0.72 0.42 -5.59
CA VAL A 82 -0.25 -0.38 -4.45
C VAL A 82 1.11 0.15 -4.01
N PHE A 83 1.32 0.27 -2.70
CA PHE A 83 2.64 0.49 -2.12
C PHE A 83 3.12 -0.78 -1.43
N ALA A 84 4.43 -0.98 -1.43
CA ALA A 84 5.12 -2.03 -0.69
C ALA A 84 6.19 -1.39 0.20
N LEU A 85 6.19 -1.73 1.49
CA LEU A 85 7.22 -1.31 2.44
C LEU A 85 8.29 -2.41 2.54
N CYS A 86 9.55 -1.99 2.53
CA CYS A 86 10.71 -2.87 2.62
C CYS A 86 11.68 -2.29 3.65
N ASP A 87 12.31 -3.14 4.47
CA ASP A 87 13.24 -2.70 5.52
C ASP A 87 14.59 -2.22 4.97
N ASP A 88 14.96 -2.69 3.78
CA ASP A 88 16.25 -2.40 3.17
C ASP A 88 16.14 -2.21 1.65
N LEU A 89 17.17 -1.57 1.09
CA LEU A 89 17.23 -1.24 -0.33
C LEU A 89 17.32 -2.49 -1.22
N LYS A 90 17.95 -3.57 -0.76
CA LYS A 90 18.10 -4.80 -1.55
C LYS A 90 16.72 -5.43 -1.77
N THR A 91 15.96 -5.61 -0.70
CA THR A 91 14.58 -6.11 -0.74
C THR A 91 13.70 -5.20 -1.59
N ALA A 92 13.85 -3.87 -1.46
CA ALA A 92 13.09 -2.93 -2.27
C ALA A 92 13.41 -3.02 -3.77
N LEU A 93 14.66 -3.30 -4.15
CA LEU A 93 15.06 -3.55 -5.54
C LEU A 93 14.51 -4.88 -6.06
N ASP A 94 14.55 -5.94 -5.24
CA ASP A 94 13.99 -7.26 -5.58
C ASP A 94 12.48 -7.15 -5.85
N VAL A 95 11.74 -6.41 -5.01
CA VAL A 95 10.32 -6.08 -5.20
C VAL A 95 10.11 -5.26 -6.48
N TYR A 96 10.91 -4.20 -6.68
CA TYR A 96 10.79 -3.32 -7.86
C TYR A 96 10.94 -4.10 -9.17
N GLU A 97 11.97 -4.94 -9.29
CA GLU A 97 12.19 -5.76 -10.50
C GLU A 97 11.09 -6.82 -10.67
N GLY A 98 10.66 -7.46 -9.59
CA GLY A 98 9.62 -8.49 -9.64
C GLY A 98 8.22 -7.98 -9.97
N LEU A 99 7.94 -6.68 -9.76
CA LEU A 99 6.67 -6.05 -10.11
C LEU A 99 6.61 -5.47 -11.54
N LYS A 100 7.75 -5.24 -12.20
CA LYS A 100 7.79 -4.72 -13.59
C LYS A 100 6.96 -5.55 -14.59
N PRO A 101 6.92 -6.89 -14.53
CA PRO A 101 6.08 -7.67 -15.43
C PRO A 101 4.57 -7.50 -15.17
N LEU A 102 4.19 -7.08 -13.96
CA LEU A 102 2.80 -6.97 -13.51
C LEU A 102 2.22 -5.56 -13.66
N SER A 103 3.07 -4.53 -13.72
CA SER A 103 2.63 -3.14 -13.86
C SER A 103 3.49 -2.36 -14.83
N SER A 104 2.83 -1.61 -15.71
CA SER A 104 3.48 -0.67 -16.64
C SER A 104 4.25 0.46 -15.95
N ARG A 105 3.95 0.74 -14.67
CA ARG A 105 4.57 1.82 -13.89
C ARG A 105 4.91 1.32 -12.50
N VAL A 106 6.21 1.21 -12.23
CA VAL A 106 6.76 0.86 -10.92
C VAL A 106 7.74 1.95 -10.53
N PHE A 107 7.70 2.38 -9.27
CA PHE A 107 8.57 3.42 -8.74
C PHE A 107 9.23 2.90 -7.48
N LEU A 108 10.51 3.22 -7.31
CA LEU A 108 11.23 3.02 -6.06
C LEU A 108 11.40 4.38 -5.38
N SER A 109 11.02 4.47 -4.11
CA SER A 109 11.13 5.69 -3.32
C SER A 109 11.62 5.37 -1.91
N HIS A 110 12.24 6.34 -1.25
CA HIS A 110 12.59 6.24 0.16
C HIS A 110 12.16 7.52 0.89
N THR A 111 11.83 7.39 2.17
CA THR A 111 11.47 8.54 3.00
C THR A 111 12.70 9.39 3.26
N LYS A 112 12.56 10.71 3.13
CA LYS A 112 13.55 11.70 3.56
C LYS A 112 12.96 12.57 4.66
N PRO A 113 13.76 12.97 5.68
CA PRO A 113 13.36 14.07 6.56
C PRO A 113 13.07 15.32 5.70
N ASN A 114 12.01 16.06 6.05
CA ASN A 114 11.67 17.40 5.54
C ASN A 114 10.81 17.55 4.26
N SER A 115 9.92 16.60 3.95
CA SER A 115 8.93 16.76 2.86
C SER A 115 9.59 17.14 1.50
N ILE A 116 8.84 17.75 0.58
CA ILE A 116 9.40 18.34 -0.65
C ILE A 116 10.21 19.58 -0.26
N THR A 117 11.54 19.45 -0.32
CA THR A 117 12.44 20.62 -0.37
C THR A 117 12.68 20.95 -1.84
N VAL A 118 12.11 22.05 -2.34
CA VAL A 118 12.47 22.58 -3.66
C VAL A 118 13.82 23.26 -3.52
N TYR A 119 14.84 22.73 -4.18
CA TYR A 119 16.13 23.40 -4.30
C TYR A 119 16.04 24.38 -5.49
N SER A 120 16.23 25.67 -5.20
CA SER A 120 16.44 26.74 -6.19
C SER A 120 17.92 26.97 -6.44
#